data_AF-A0A9N9NXA1-F1
#
_entry.id   AF-A0A9N9NXA1-F1
#
_cell.length_a   1.000
_cell.length_b   1.000
_cell.length_c   1.000
_cell.angle_alpha   90.00
_cell.angle_beta   90.00
_cell.angle_gamma   90.00
#
_symmetry.space_group_name_H-M   'P 1'
#
loop_
_entity.id
_entity.type
_entity.pdbx_description
1 polymer ?
#
loop_
_entity_poly.entity_id
_entity_poly.type
_entity_poly.pdbx_seq_one_letter_code
_entity_poly.pdbx_strand_id
1 'polypeptide(L)'
;NPETGLMHLQIYDFMDKKPDLRNDDIWFKDFVPEFKVVPLEELPSGVEYGVSYITICLNVQKYLQWLLDQFIANGRKRKKVHLSHLNESFFADDEIDVTISVWAPHIKTVHILTKLILEDRNLQIIRHNVRRRPYRENGIRLEVEIIKNATNKDVIIFHNYRHHSYGYSSSWGSCQEAFKLIEENIQRKYKS
;
A
#
# COMPACT_ATOMS: atom_id res chain seq x y z
N ASN A 1 -14.85 8.42 -10.10
CA ASN A 1 -16.04 7.71 -9.58
C ASN A 1 -16.13 8.00 -8.09
N PRO A 2 -17.09 8.82 -7.62
CA PRO A 2 -17.19 9.24 -6.21
C PRO A 2 -17.36 8.07 -5.23
N GLU A 3 -17.83 6.92 -5.70
CA GLU A 3 -18.05 5.73 -4.87
C GLU A 3 -16.75 5.06 -4.41
N THR A 4 -15.64 5.29 -5.09
CA THR A 4 -14.35 4.72 -4.68
C THR A 4 -13.75 5.44 -3.47
N GLY A 5 -14.20 6.67 -3.17
CA GLY A 5 -13.56 7.51 -2.16
C GLY A 5 -12.20 8.07 -2.60
N LEU A 6 -11.83 7.95 -3.87
CA LEU A 6 -10.66 8.61 -4.45
C LEU A 6 -11.01 10.04 -4.86
N MET A 7 -10.09 10.97 -4.58
CA MET A 7 -10.23 12.40 -4.84
C MET A 7 -8.93 12.91 -5.47
N HIS A 8 -9.05 13.73 -6.50
CA HIS A 8 -7.89 14.44 -7.05
C HIS A 8 -7.66 15.71 -6.24
N LEU A 9 -6.41 15.95 -5.85
CA LEU A 9 -6.04 17.10 -5.02
C LEU A 9 -4.79 17.75 -5.60
N GLN A 10 -4.82 19.07 -5.74
CA GLN A 10 -3.62 19.86 -5.96
C GLN A 10 -2.82 19.90 -4.67
N ILE A 11 -1.58 19.40 -4.70
CA ILE A 11 -0.65 19.45 -3.58
C ILE A 11 0.48 20.43 -3.90
N TYR A 12 0.99 21.05 -2.85
CA TYR A 12 2.22 21.83 -2.82
C TYR A 12 3.17 21.13 -1.85
N ASP A 13 4.31 20.67 -2.34
CA ASP A 13 5.39 20.15 -1.52
C ASP A 13 6.48 21.22 -1.42
N PHE A 14 6.68 21.73 -0.21
CA PHE A 14 7.69 22.73 0.11
C PHE A 14 8.87 22.08 0.81
N MET A 15 10.08 22.48 0.43
CA MET A 15 11.33 21.93 0.91
C MET A 15 12.26 23.05 1.37
N ASP A 16 12.91 22.84 2.51
CA ASP A 16 13.87 23.81 3.08
C ASP A 16 15.09 24.01 2.19
N LYS A 17 15.41 23.04 1.33
CA LYS A 17 16.51 23.10 0.35
C LYS A 17 16.09 22.43 -0.94
N LYS A 18 16.61 22.90 -2.07
CA LYS A 18 16.49 22.18 -3.34
C LYS A 18 17.17 20.80 -3.19
N PRO A 19 16.46 19.69 -3.48
CA PRO A 19 17.05 18.37 -3.37
C PRO A 19 18.20 18.21 -4.37
N ASP A 20 19.33 17.66 -3.91
CA ASP A 20 20.46 17.27 -4.76
C ASP A 20 20.10 15.97 -5.48
N LEU A 21 19.33 16.12 -6.55
CA LEU A 21 18.86 15.01 -7.36
C LEU A 21 19.92 14.64 -8.38
N ARG A 22 20.16 13.34 -8.54
CA ARG A 22 21.02 12.82 -9.62
C ARG A 22 20.39 13.25 -10.96
N ASN A 23 21.04 14.20 -11.64
CA ASN A 23 20.58 14.89 -12.87
C ASN A 23 19.49 15.96 -12.68
N ASP A 24 19.33 16.52 -11.47
CA ASP A 24 18.34 17.58 -11.17
C ASP A 24 16.87 17.17 -11.44
N ASP A 25 16.60 15.89 -11.67
CA ASP A 25 15.31 15.45 -12.20
C ASP A 25 14.41 14.79 -11.15
N ILE A 26 13.20 15.30 -11.01
CA ILE A 26 12.19 14.76 -10.09
C ILE A 26 11.57 13.53 -10.73
N TRP A 27 11.88 12.35 -10.19
CA TRP A 27 11.56 11.05 -10.80
C TRP A 27 10.06 10.82 -11.09
N PHE A 28 9.15 11.51 -10.41
CA PHE A 28 7.71 11.35 -10.56
C PHE A 28 7.04 12.45 -11.41
N LYS A 29 7.80 13.44 -11.92
CA LYS A 29 7.23 14.61 -12.62
C LYS A 29 6.32 14.22 -13.80
N ASP A 30 6.70 13.19 -14.55
CA ASP A 30 5.99 12.73 -15.75
C ASP A 30 4.85 11.77 -15.40
N PHE A 31 4.83 11.27 -14.17
CA PHE A 31 3.79 10.39 -13.66
C PHE A 31 2.58 11.16 -13.12
N VAL A 32 2.81 12.35 -12.57
CA VAL A 32 1.75 13.17 -11.95
C VAL A 32 1.24 14.26 -12.89
N PRO A 33 -0.08 14.50 -12.98
CA PRO A 33 -0.61 15.58 -13.79
C PRO A 33 -0.23 16.97 -13.25
N GLU A 34 -0.13 17.93 -14.17
CA GLU A 34 0.08 19.35 -13.88
C GLU A 34 1.30 19.64 -12.98
N PHE A 35 2.36 18.84 -13.11
CA PHE A 35 3.61 19.07 -12.40
C PHE A 35 4.23 20.42 -12.76
N LYS A 36 4.53 21.24 -11.75
CA LYS A 36 5.16 22.56 -11.89
C LYS A 36 6.10 22.81 -10.73
N VAL A 37 7.24 23.45 -11.02
CA VAL A 37 8.07 24.06 -9.98
C VAL A 37 7.41 25.38 -9.57
N VAL A 38 7.27 25.61 -8.27
CA VAL A 38 6.66 26.85 -7.73
C VAL A 38 7.68 27.98 -7.86
N PRO A 39 7.30 29.14 -8.43
CA PRO A 39 8.18 30.31 -8.52
C PRO A 39 8.65 30.77 -7.13
N LEU A 40 9.88 31.29 -7.05
CA LEU A 40 10.49 31.73 -5.78
C LEU A 40 9.63 32.81 -5.07
N GLU A 41 8.91 33.61 -5.84
CA GLU A 41 8.05 34.70 -5.37
C GLU A 41 6.76 34.19 -4.72
N GLU A 42 6.33 32.97 -5.04
CA GLU A 42 5.13 32.32 -4.48
C GLU A 42 5.47 31.39 -3.30
N LEU A 43 6.75 31.22 -2.99
CA LEU A 43 7.17 30.36 -1.89
C LEU A 43 6.90 31.02 -0.52
N PRO A 44 6.44 30.24 0.47
CA PRO A 44 6.36 30.72 1.85
C PRO A 44 7.74 31.15 2.38
N SER A 45 7.75 32.11 3.30
CA SER A 45 8.99 32.58 3.94
C SER A 45 9.76 31.44 4.59
N GLY A 46 11.03 31.28 4.22
CA GLY A 46 11.92 30.22 4.73
C GLY A 46 11.92 28.92 3.91
N VAL A 47 11.11 28.83 2.84
CA VAL A 47 11.15 27.72 1.88
C VAL A 47 12.06 28.08 0.72
N GLU A 48 13.02 27.22 0.38
CA GLU A 48 13.96 27.45 -0.73
C GLU A 48 13.52 26.79 -2.04
N TYR A 49 12.66 25.76 -1.98
CA TYR A 49 12.19 25.04 -3.16
C TYR A 49 10.78 24.50 -2.96
N GLY A 50 9.96 24.54 -4.01
CA GLY A 50 8.61 24.00 -3.97
C GLY A 50 8.18 23.42 -5.30
N VAL A 51 7.35 22.39 -5.25
CA VAL A 51 6.70 21.80 -6.43
C VAL A 51 5.21 21.67 -6.18
N SER A 52 4.44 21.78 -7.25
CA SER A 52 3.00 21.57 -7.20
C SER A 52 2.59 20.58 -8.29
N TYR A 53 1.63 19.72 -7.98
CA TYR A 53 1.12 18.70 -8.89
C TYR A 53 -0.24 18.18 -8.39
N ILE A 54 -1.00 17.57 -9.30
CA ILE A 54 -2.23 16.87 -8.94
C ILE A 54 -1.87 15.44 -8.51
N THR A 55 -2.37 15.03 -7.34
CA THR A 55 -2.26 13.66 -6.86
C THR A 55 -3.63 13.11 -6.45
N ILE A 56 -3.65 11.85 -6.01
CA ILE A 56 -4.84 11.17 -5.52
C ILE A 56 -4.78 11.09 -4.00
N CYS A 57 -5.81 11.64 -3.34
CA CYS A 57 -6.11 11.39 -1.94
C CYS A 57 -7.24 10.37 -1.83
N LEU A 58 -7.25 9.57 -0.76
CA LEU A 58 -8.21 8.50 -0.58
C LEU A 58 -8.90 8.56 0.78
N ASN A 59 -10.22 8.41 0.78
CA ASN A 59 -10.96 8.02 1.97
C ASN A 59 -10.80 6.52 2.17
N VAL A 60 -9.94 6.15 3.13
CA VAL A 60 -9.57 4.76 3.42
C VAL A 60 -10.81 3.87 3.62
N GLN A 61 -11.78 4.32 4.42
CA GLN A 61 -12.93 3.49 4.78
C GLN A 61 -13.80 3.22 3.56
N LYS A 62 -14.07 4.26 2.76
CA LYS A 62 -14.87 4.15 1.54
C LYS A 62 -14.16 3.29 0.50
N TYR A 63 -12.85 3.49 0.32
CA TYR A 63 -12.06 2.73 -0.66
C TYR A 63 -11.98 1.24 -0.32
N LEU A 64 -11.74 0.88 0.94
CA LEU A 64 -11.72 -0.53 1.35
C LEU A 64 -13.09 -1.20 1.23
N GLN A 65 -14.17 -0.48 1.54
CA GLN A 65 -15.52 -1.00 1.34
C GLN A 65 -15.80 -1.21 -0.15
N TRP A 66 -15.46 -0.24 -0.99
CA TRP A 66 -15.61 -0.36 -2.44
C TRP A 66 -14.84 -1.57 -3.01
N LEU A 67 -13.59 -1.79 -2.59
CA LEU A 67 -12.81 -2.96 -2.99
C LEU A 67 -13.46 -4.28 -2.56
N LEU A 68 -14.01 -4.34 -1.35
CA LEU A 68 -14.75 -5.50 -0.86
C LEU A 68 -16.01 -5.74 -1.70
N ASP A 69 -16.74 -4.69 -2.05
CA ASP A 69 -17.94 -4.79 -2.87
C ASP A 69 -17.61 -5.30 -4.28
N GLN A 70 -16.51 -4.83 -4.88
CA GLN A 70 -16.00 -5.37 -6.14
C GLN A 70 -15.64 -6.85 -6.01
N PHE A 71 -14.97 -7.24 -4.93
CA PHE A 71 -14.60 -8.64 -4.67
C PHE A 71 -15.84 -9.54 -4.62
N ILE A 72 -16.88 -9.12 -3.88
CA ILE A 72 -18.13 -9.87 -3.75
C ILE A 72 -18.92 -9.90 -5.07
N ALA A 73 -19.00 -8.77 -5.77
CA ALA A 73 -19.70 -8.66 -7.06
C ALA A 73 -19.09 -9.59 -8.12
N ASN A 74 -17.78 -9.87 -8.03
CA ASN A 74 -17.09 -10.86 -8.87
C ASN A 74 -17.25 -12.32 -8.36
N GLY A 75 -18.27 -12.60 -7.54
CA GLY A 75 -18.63 -13.94 -7.08
C GLY A 75 -17.68 -14.52 -6.03
N ARG A 76 -16.77 -13.72 -5.46
CA ARG A 76 -15.83 -14.20 -4.44
C ARG A 76 -16.50 -14.26 -3.07
N LYS A 77 -16.12 -15.26 -2.27
CA LYS A 77 -16.71 -15.52 -0.96
C LYS A 77 -15.81 -14.98 0.16
N ARG A 78 -16.42 -14.53 1.25
CA ARG A 78 -15.72 -14.10 2.47
C ARG A 78 -16.03 -15.06 3.61
N LYS A 79 -14.99 -15.56 4.27
CA LYS A 79 -15.09 -16.33 5.52
C LYS A 79 -14.25 -15.62 6.59
N LYS A 80 -14.84 -15.35 7.75
CA LYS A 80 -14.13 -14.77 8.89
C LYS A 80 -13.65 -15.92 9.78
N VAL A 81 -12.32 -16.06 9.92
CA VAL A 81 -11.68 -17.10 10.73
C VAL A 81 -10.59 -16.45 11.58
N HIS A 82 -10.41 -16.93 12.80
CA HIS A 82 -9.25 -16.59 13.62
C HIS A 82 -8.20 -17.68 13.44
N LEU A 83 -6.97 -17.29 13.07
CA LEU A 83 -5.86 -18.21 12.86
C LEU A 83 -4.75 -17.87 13.85
N SER A 84 -4.22 -18.86 14.55
CA SER A 84 -3.07 -18.64 15.44
C SER A 84 -1.74 -18.69 14.68
N HIS A 85 -1.69 -19.47 13.61
CA HIS A 85 -0.56 -19.56 12.68
C HIS A 85 -1.03 -19.54 11.21
N LEU A 86 -0.20 -19.01 10.29
CA LEU A 86 -0.53 -18.94 8.86
C LEU A 86 -0.90 -20.31 8.28
N ASN A 87 -0.20 -21.35 8.73
CA ASN A 87 -0.45 -22.75 8.37
C ASN A 87 -1.93 -23.16 8.52
N GLU A 88 -2.65 -22.66 9.52
CA GLU A 88 -4.07 -23.00 9.70
C GLU A 88 -4.96 -22.56 8.52
N SER A 89 -4.49 -21.64 7.68
CA SER A 89 -5.24 -21.22 6.48
C SER A 89 -5.28 -22.25 5.36
N PHE A 90 -4.37 -23.23 5.34
CA PHE A 90 -4.27 -24.24 4.28
C PHE A 90 -3.97 -25.66 4.76
N PHE A 91 -3.70 -25.88 6.05
CA PHE A 91 -3.39 -27.21 6.57
C PHE A 91 -4.61 -28.12 6.72
N ALA A 92 -5.82 -27.58 6.85
CA ALA A 92 -7.05 -28.35 7.09
C ALA A 92 -7.94 -28.49 5.85
N ASP A 93 -7.53 -27.93 4.71
CA ASP A 93 -8.33 -27.89 3.48
C ASP A 93 -7.45 -28.27 2.29
N ASP A 94 -7.60 -29.52 1.83
CA ASP A 94 -6.83 -30.07 0.72
C ASP A 94 -7.22 -29.47 -0.64
N GLU A 95 -8.30 -28.69 -0.72
CA GLU A 95 -8.69 -27.98 -1.94
C GLU A 95 -7.83 -26.72 -2.17
N ILE A 96 -7.06 -26.27 -1.18
CA ILE A 96 -6.25 -25.06 -1.29
C ILE A 96 -4.92 -25.39 -1.99
N ASP A 97 -4.70 -24.77 -3.14
CA ASP A 97 -3.43 -24.86 -3.89
C ASP A 97 -2.53 -23.63 -3.69
N VAL A 98 -3.14 -22.47 -3.41
CA VAL A 98 -2.45 -21.19 -3.27
C VAL A 98 -3.00 -20.42 -2.08
N THR A 99 -2.11 -19.90 -1.24
CA THR A 99 -2.41 -18.97 -0.15
C THR A 99 -1.68 -17.65 -0.36
N ILE A 100 -2.37 -16.52 -0.17
CA ILE A 100 -1.75 -15.20 -0.21
C ILE A 100 -1.68 -14.66 1.23
N SER A 101 -0.46 -14.53 1.75
CA SER A 101 -0.20 -13.99 3.08
C SER A 101 0.04 -12.48 3.01
N VAL A 102 -0.93 -11.72 3.53
CA VAL A 102 -0.84 -10.25 3.69
C VAL A 102 -0.53 -9.82 5.14
N TRP A 103 -0.17 -10.78 5.99
CA TRP A 103 0.04 -10.58 7.42
C TRP A 103 1.50 -10.82 7.84
N ALA A 104 1.91 -10.15 8.91
CA ALA A 104 3.25 -10.28 9.46
C ALA A 104 3.21 -10.49 10.98
N PRO A 105 3.91 -11.49 11.54
CA PRO A 105 4.03 -11.65 12.98
C PRO A 105 4.82 -10.49 13.60
N HIS A 106 4.45 -10.13 14.83
CA HIS A 106 5.09 -9.12 15.67
C HIS A 106 5.11 -7.69 15.09
N ILE A 107 4.02 -6.99 15.28
CA ILE A 107 4.02 -5.53 15.24
C ILE A 107 4.01 -5.08 16.73
N LYS A 108 4.94 -4.20 17.17
CA LYS A 108 5.03 -3.48 18.49
C LYS A 108 5.16 -1.94 18.28
N THR A 109 4.71 -1.04 19.20
CA THR A 109 4.25 0.37 18.90
C THR A 109 5.36 1.39 18.89
N VAL A 110 5.30 2.36 17.95
CA VAL A 110 5.24 3.83 18.16
C VAL A 110 5.63 4.59 16.87
N HIS A 111 4.85 5.63 16.48
CA HIS A 111 5.37 6.98 16.13
C HIS A 111 4.25 8.03 15.88
N ILE A 112 4.62 9.31 16.11
CA ILE A 112 3.80 10.54 16.22
C ILE A 112 3.78 11.35 14.91
N LEU A 113 2.73 12.16 14.72
CA LEU A 113 2.37 12.95 13.53
C LEU A 113 3.35 14.07 13.12
N THR A 114 3.46 14.28 11.81
CA THR A 114 4.01 15.47 11.14
C THR A 114 3.13 16.70 11.39
N LYS A 115 3.73 17.84 11.72
CA LYS A 115 3.07 19.14 11.90
C LYS A 115 2.68 19.70 10.52
N LEU A 116 1.40 19.64 10.17
CA LEU A 116 0.85 20.37 9.02
C LEU A 116 0.70 21.84 9.42
N ILE A 117 1.35 22.75 8.69
CA ILE A 117 1.15 24.20 8.82
C ILE A 117 -0.17 24.50 8.11
N LEU A 118 -1.27 24.51 8.86
CA LEU A 118 -2.54 25.04 8.40
C LEU A 118 -2.70 26.41 9.05
N GLU A 119 -2.54 27.47 8.27
CA GLU A 119 -2.77 28.84 8.71
C GLU A 119 -4.22 28.99 9.19
N ASP A 120 -4.36 29.40 10.45
CA ASP A 120 -5.49 30.10 11.08
C ASP A 120 -6.91 29.68 10.69
N ARG A 121 -7.21 28.37 10.75
CA ARG A 121 -8.59 27.89 10.73
C ARG A 121 -9.03 27.50 12.14
N ASN A 122 -10.28 27.80 12.48
CA ASN A 122 -10.98 27.22 13.63
C ASN A 122 -11.09 25.70 13.43
N LEU A 123 -10.04 24.95 13.79
CA LEU A 123 -9.98 23.51 13.63
C LEU A 123 -10.80 22.83 14.71
N GLN A 124 -11.81 22.07 14.30
CA GLN A 124 -12.51 21.15 15.19
C GLN A 124 -11.79 19.80 15.20
N ILE A 125 -11.30 19.40 16.37
CA ILE A 125 -10.70 18.06 16.54
C ILE A 125 -11.81 17.01 16.45
N ILE A 126 -11.77 16.19 15.39
CA ILE A 126 -12.71 15.07 15.21
C ILE A 126 -12.25 13.85 16.03
N ARG A 127 -10.96 13.49 15.95
CA ARG A 127 -10.39 12.31 16.64
C ARG A 127 -8.86 12.29 16.64
N HIS A 128 -8.26 11.70 17.67
CA HIS A 128 -6.84 11.28 17.67
C HIS A 128 -6.70 9.80 17.29
N ASN A 129 -5.79 9.48 16.37
CA ASN A 129 -5.55 8.12 15.90
C ASN A 129 -4.06 7.79 15.93
N VAL A 130 -3.71 6.61 16.47
CA VAL A 130 -2.33 6.10 16.47
C VAL A 130 -2.32 4.70 15.86
N ARG A 131 -1.48 4.49 14.86
CA ARG A 131 -1.28 3.19 14.18
C ARG A 131 0.20 3.01 13.86
N ARG A 132 0.61 1.75 13.66
CA ARG A 132 2.00 1.41 13.32
C ARG A 132 2.07 1.06 11.85
N ARG A 133 3.11 1.57 11.20
CA ARG A 133 3.43 1.17 9.83
C ARG A 133 4.11 -0.20 9.88
N PRO A 134 3.69 -1.18 9.05
CA PRO A 134 4.32 -2.49 9.04
C PRO A 134 5.68 -2.40 8.32
N TYR A 135 6.72 -1.95 9.04
CA TYR A 135 8.10 -1.87 8.53
C TYR A 135 8.75 -3.25 8.42
N ARG A 136 9.71 -3.37 7.50
CA ARG A 136 10.73 -4.41 7.44
C ARG A 136 12.00 -3.80 6.86
N GLU A 137 13.13 -4.21 7.40
CA GLU A 137 14.46 -3.72 7.01
C GLU A 137 14.73 -3.89 5.52
N ASN A 138 14.40 -5.06 4.98
CA ASN A 138 14.57 -5.38 3.56
C ASN A 138 13.37 -4.94 2.68
N GLY A 139 12.57 -3.99 3.15
CA GLY A 139 11.38 -3.52 2.43
C GLY A 139 10.26 -4.55 2.30
N ILE A 140 9.42 -4.36 1.28
CA ILE A 140 8.23 -5.17 1.02
C ILE A 140 8.64 -6.61 0.74
N ARG A 141 7.98 -7.59 1.36
CA ARG A 141 8.14 -9.01 1.00
C ARG A 141 7.14 -9.33 -0.10
N LEU A 142 7.67 -9.64 -1.30
CA LEU A 142 6.94 -10.14 -2.47
C LEU A 142 7.66 -11.39 -2.96
N GLU A 143 7.32 -12.55 -2.41
CA GLU A 143 8.01 -13.81 -2.75
C GLU A 143 7.11 -15.02 -2.59
N VAL A 144 7.50 -16.11 -3.27
CA VAL A 144 6.83 -17.40 -3.20
C VAL A 144 7.61 -18.34 -2.29
N GLU A 145 6.88 -19.03 -1.42
CA GLU A 145 7.35 -20.15 -0.60
C GLU A 145 6.45 -21.36 -0.88
N ILE A 146 7.02 -22.56 -0.98
CA ILE A 146 6.25 -23.80 -1.15
C ILE A 146 6.36 -24.61 0.13
N ILE A 147 5.21 -24.95 0.73
CA ILE A 147 5.14 -25.71 1.98
C ILE A 147 4.25 -26.94 1.77
N LYS A 148 4.58 -28.05 2.44
CA LYS A 148 3.74 -29.24 2.51
C LYS A 148 2.61 -29.05 3.52
N ASN A 149 1.37 -29.31 3.14
CA ASN A 149 0.23 -29.35 4.06
C ASN A 149 0.17 -30.69 4.85
N ALA A 150 -0.91 -30.90 5.61
CA ALA A 150 -1.11 -32.11 6.40
C ALA A 150 -1.17 -33.41 5.58
N THR A 151 -1.53 -33.34 4.30
CA THR A 151 -1.60 -34.49 3.37
C THR A 151 -0.35 -34.63 2.49
N ASN A 152 0.73 -33.91 2.80
CA ASN A 152 1.97 -33.90 2.03
C ASN A 152 1.82 -33.33 0.59
N LYS A 153 0.75 -32.56 0.35
CA LYS A 153 0.53 -31.79 -0.87
C LYS A 153 1.32 -30.49 -0.82
N ASP A 154 1.93 -30.11 -1.94
CA ASP A 154 2.57 -28.79 -2.08
C ASP A 154 1.53 -27.67 -2.14
N VAL A 155 1.66 -26.70 -1.24
CA VAL A 155 0.89 -25.46 -1.19
C VAL A 155 1.81 -24.30 -1.50
N ILE A 156 1.41 -23.48 -2.47
CA ILE A 156 2.14 -22.26 -2.84
C ILE A 156 1.68 -21.14 -1.92
N ILE A 157 2.61 -20.52 -1.20
CA ILE A 157 2.37 -19.37 -0.34
C ILE A 157 3.01 -18.15 -0.99
N PHE A 158 2.19 -17.16 -1.33
CA PHE A 158 2.67 -15.86 -1.76
C PHE A 158 2.71 -14.90 -0.57
N HIS A 159 3.90 -14.41 -0.23
CA HIS A 159 4.10 -13.38 0.79
C HIS A 159 3.93 -12.00 0.15
N ASN A 160 2.99 -11.20 0.67
CA ASN A 160 2.70 -9.83 0.23
C ASN A 160 2.48 -8.90 1.44
N TYR A 161 3.55 -8.54 2.14
CA TYR A 161 3.42 -7.77 3.37
C TYR A 161 4.61 -6.84 3.64
N ARG A 162 4.45 -5.94 4.62
CA ARG A 162 5.41 -4.88 5.02
C ARG A 162 5.55 -3.66 4.09
N HIS A 163 4.44 -3.09 3.65
CA HIS A 163 4.46 -1.90 2.78
C HIS A 163 4.79 -0.56 3.46
N HIS A 164 5.08 -0.56 4.77
CA HIS A 164 5.37 0.66 5.55
C HIS A 164 4.36 1.81 5.31
N SER A 165 4.82 3.00 4.90
CA SER A 165 3.99 4.17 4.56
C SER A 165 3.42 4.14 3.14
N TYR A 166 3.84 3.19 2.32
CA TYR A 166 3.53 3.13 0.89
C TYR A 166 2.45 2.09 0.56
N GLY A 167 1.73 1.58 1.58
CA GLY A 167 0.75 0.51 1.41
C GLY A 167 -0.31 0.79 0.35
N TYR A 168 -0.87 2.01 0.32
CA TYR A 168 -1.88 2.36 -0.68
C TYR A 168 -1.25 2.63 -2.05
N SER A 169 -0.19 3.44 -2.11
CA SER A 169 0.45 3.81 -3.38
C SER A 169 1.09 2.63 -4.11
N SER A 170 1.63 1.65 -3.38
CA SER A 170 2.22 0.44 -3.96
C SER A 170 1.23 -0.72 -4.15
N SER A 171 0.03 -0.65 -3.57
CA SER A 171 -0.91 -1.79 -3.50
C SER A 171 -1.17 -2.45 -4.85
N TRP A 172 -1.43 -1.65 -5.88
CA TRP A 172 -1.78 -2.15 -7.20
C TRP A 172 -0.59 -2.82 -7.89
N GLY A 173 0.58 -2.18 -7.87
CA GLY A 173 1.81 -2.76 -8.41
C GLY A 173 2.21 -4.05 -7.69
N SER A 174 2.11 -4.07 -6.36
CA SER A 174 2.36 -5.29 -5.58
C SER A 174 1.35 -6.41 -5.88
N CYS A 175 0.09 -6.07 -6.17
CA CYS A 175 -0.92 -7.05 -6.57
C CYS A 175 -0.65 -7.62 -7.96
N GLN A 176 -0.20 -6.80 -8.92
CA GLN A 176 0.20 -7.25 -10.25
C GLN A 176 1.40 -8.20 -10.19
N GLU A 177 2.43 -7.87 -9.39
CA GLU A 177 3.58 -8.75 -9.20
C GLU A 177 3.18 -10.06 -8.51
N ALA A 178 2.29 -9.99 -7.52
CA ALA A 178 1.73 -11.17 -6.88
C ALA A 178 1.02 -12.10 -7.89
N PHE A 179 0.18 -11.52 -8.75
CA PHE A 179 -0.54 -12.27 -9.76
C PHE A 179 0.43 -12.99 -10.71
N LYS A 180 1.42 -12.27 -11.22
CA LYS A 180 2.46 -12.83 -12.09
C LYS A 180 3.21 -13.99 -11.45
N LEU A 181 3.69 -13.80 -10.22
CA LEU A 181 4.46 -14.83 -9.51
C LEU A 181 3.60 -16.06 -9.18
N ILE A 182 2.34 -15.87 -8.83
CA ILE A 182 1.39 -16.98 -8.61
C ILE A 182 1.16 -17.74 -9.91
N GLU A 183 0.87 -17.04 -11.01
CA GLU A 183 0.62 -17.65 -12.32
C GLU A 183 1.83 -18.48 -12.79
N GLU A 184 3.03 -17.94 -12.72
CA GLU A 184 4.26 -18.66 -13.07
C GLU A 184 4.43 -19.96 -12.26
N ASN A 185 4.16 -19.93 -10.95
CA ASN A 185 4.34 -21.09 -10.08
C ASN A 185 3.22 -22.13 -10.25
N ILE A 186 1.98 -21.70 -10.51
CA ILE A 186 0.90 -22.60 -10.92
C ILE A 186 1.29 -23.32 -12.21
N GLN A 187 1.75 -22.57 -13.23
CA GLN A 187 2.15 -23.16 -14.50
C GLN A 187 3.29 -24.17 -14.33
N ARG A 188 4.29 -23.89 -13.49
CA ARG A 188 5.35 -24.86 -13.16
C ARG A 188 4.82 -26.12 -12.48
N LYS A 189 3.87 -25.99 -11.55
CA LYS A 189 3.30 -27.11 -10.78
C LYS A 189 2.46 -28.07 -11.63
N TYR A 190 1.72 -27.56 -12.62
CA TYR A 190 0.78 -28.38 -13.41
C TYR A 190 1.24 -28.69 -14.85
N LYS A 191 2.43 -28.22 -15.28
CA LYS A 191 3.05 -28.60 -16.56
C LYS A 191 4.14 -29.67 -16.45
N SER A 192 4.49 -30.12 -15.24
CA SER A 192 5.34 -31.29 -14.99
C SER A 192 4.50 -32.56 -14.92
#